data_AF-A5GJD5-F1
#
_entry.id   AF-A5GJD5-F1
#
_cell.length_a   1.000
_cell.length_b   1.000
_cell.length_c   1.000
_cell.angle_alpha   90.00
_cell.angle_beta   90.00
_cell.angle_gamma   90.00
#
_symmetry.space_group_name_H-M   'P 1'
#
loop_
_entity.id
_entity.type
_entity.pdbx_description
1 polymer ?
#
loop_
_entity_poly.entity_id
_entity_poly.type
_entity_poly.pdbx_seq_one_letter_code
_entity_poly.pdbx_strand_id
1 'polypeptide(L)'
;MDLRALSPSPSPGLVNLLVEIPAGSRNKYEYFKDCGVMALDRVLHSSVRYPFDYGFIPNTLAEDGSPLDAMVIMEEPTFAGCLIQARPIGVLDMHDMGHYDGKILCVPVADPRQAKIHSIHQIAPNQLEDVAEFFRTYKNLEGRVTEIGGWRDSEAVQPLLQACIEAAHR
;
A
#
# COMPACT_ATOMS: atom_id res chain seq x y z
N MET A 1 -14.07 -6.17 12.56
CA MET A 1 -14.40 -4.91 11.85
C MET A 1 -15.19 -5.28 10.59
N ASP A 2 -16.15 -4.49 10.14
CA ASP A 2 -16.85 -4.74 8.87
C ASP A 2 -16.44 -3.66 7.88
N LEU A 3 -15.75 -4.06 6.80
CA LEU A 3 -15.21 -3.12 5.80
C LEU A 3 -16.16 -2.88 4.62
N ARG A 4 -17.31 -3.59 4.56
CA ARG A 4 -18.22 -3.51 3.40
C ARG A 4 -18.82 -2.11 3.20
N ALA A 5 -18.94 -1.34 4.27
CA ALA A 5 -19.47 0.02 4.21
C ALA A 5 -18.43 1.08 3.80
N LEU A 6 -17.14 0.72 3.70
CA LEU A 6 -16.09 1.67 3.37
C LEU A 6 -15.99 1.85 1.85
N SER A 7 -16.22 3.07 1.35
CA SER A 7 -15.91 3.36 -0.05
C SER A 7 -14.39 3.24 -0.30
N PRO A 8 -13.92 2.61 -1.38
CA PRO A 8 -12.51 2.64 -1.77
C PRO A 8 -12.02 4.08 -2.01
N SER A 9 -12.88 4.91 -2.60
CA SER A 9 -12.63 6.31 -2.94
C SER A 9 -13.66 7.20 -2.23
N PRO A 10 -13.36 7.74 -1.03
CA PRO A 10 -14.32 8.51 -0.25
C PRO A 10 -14.64 9.88 -0.87
N SER A 11 -13.76 10.41 -1.72
CA SER A 11 -13.97 11.64 -2.50
C SER A 11 -12.99 11.67 -3.68
N PRO A 12 -13.22 12.52 -4.70
CA PRO A 12 -12.35 12.58 -5.88
C PRO A 12 -10.87 12.77 -5.52
N GLY A 13 -10.03 11.85 -6.01
CA GLY A 13 -8.58 11.89 -5.78
C GLY A 13 -8.12 11.41 -4.40
N LEU A 14 -9.01 10.90 -3.55
CA LEU A 14 -8.66 10.29 -2.26
C LEU A 14 -8.96 8.80 -2.26
N VAL A 15 -8.26 8.07 -1.39
CA VAL A 15 -8.53 6.66 -1.09
C VAL A 15 -8.71 6.46 0.42
N ASN A 16 -9.50 5.47 0.78
CA ASN A 16 -9.46 4.91 2.13
C ASN A 16 -8.43 3.79 2.16
N LEU A 17 -7.54 3.80 3.14
CA LEU A 17 -6.52 2.78 3.35
C LEU A 17 -6.67 2.21 4.75
N LEU A 18 -6.81 0.89 4.86
CA LEU A 18 -6.76 0.19 6.14
C LEU A 18 -5.31 -0.27 6.37
N VAL A 19 -4.67 0.26 7.40
CA VAL A 19 -3.29 -0.09 7.75
C VAL A 19 -3.25 -1.49 8.34
N GLU A 20 -2.41 -2.35 7.79
CA GLU A 20 -2.10 -3.66 8.35
C GLU A 20 -0.78 -3.61 9.10
N ILE A 21 0.22 -2.93 8.52
CA ILE A 21 1.60 -2.98 9.01
C ILE A 21 2.08 -1.55 9.25
N PRO A 22 2.20 -1.12 10.51
CA PRO A 22 2.79 0.17 10.83
C PRO A 22 4.26 0.24 10.37
N ALA A 23 4.69 1.43 9.97
CA ALA A 23 6.07 1.71 9.60
C ALA A 23 7.05 1.26 10.71
N GLY A 24 8.19 0.72 10.32
CA GLY A 24 9.18 0.16 11.23
C GLY A 24 8.86 -1.25 11.74
N SER A 25 7.70 -1.83 11.41
CA SER A 25 7.38 -3.20 11.78
C SER A 25 8.16 -4.22 10.93
N ARG A 26 8.58 -5.31 11.57
CA ARG A 26 9.05 -6.54 10.92
C ARG A 26 7.96 -7.62 10.88
N ASN A 27 6.89 -7.43 11.66
CA ASN A 27 5.73 -8.30 11.65
C ASN A 27 4.86 -7.92 10.46
N LYS A 28 4.62 -8.86 9.57
CA LYS A 28 3.61 -8.75 8.52
C LYS A 28 2.28 -9.20 9.11
N TYR A 29 1.48 -8.23 9.49
CA TYR A 29 0.08 -8.46 9.81
C TYR A 29 -0.75 -8.50 8.53
N GLU A 30 -1.93 -9.08 8.62
CA GLU A 30 -2.90 -9.15 7.54
C GLU A 30 -4.31 -9.15 8.11
N TYR A 31 -5.24 -8.53 7.41
CA TYR A 31 -6.63 -8.48 7.80
C TYR A 31 -7.34 -9.80 7.48
N PHE A 32 -7.65 -10.57 8.52
CA PHE A 32 -8.38 -11.81 8.39
C PHE A 32 -9.89 -11.54 8.24
N LYS A 33 -10.35 -11.47 6.98
CA LYS A 33 -11.72 -11.08 6.59
C LYS A 33 -12.82 -11.86 7.28
N ASP A 34 -12.65 -13.18 7.47
CA ASP A 34 -13.70 -14.06 8.00
C ASP A 34 -14.05 -13.76 9.46
N CYS A 35 -13.07 -13.36 10.26
CA CYS A 35 -13.29 -12.96 11.66
C CYS A 35 -13.27 -11.45 11.86
N GLY A 36 -12.83 -10.69 10.86
CA GLY A 36 -12.69 -9.25 10.90
C GLY A 36 -11.66 -8.77 11.93
N VAL A 37 -10.52 -9.46 12.02
CA VAL A 37 -9.42 -9.17 12.97
C VAL A 37 -8.10 -9.04 12.23
N MET A 38 -7.13 -8.33 12.81
CA MET A 38 -5.75 -8.35 12.33
C MET A 38 -5.05 -9.60 12.85
N ALA A 39 -4.50 -10.39 11.95
CA ALA A 39 -3.74 -11.60 12.26
C ALA A 39 -2.25 -11.38 11.90
N LEU A 40 -1.35 -12.00 12.65
CA LEU A 40 0.05 -12.08 12.25
C LEU A 40 0.17 -13.18 11.18
N ASP A 41 0.42 -12.80 9.92
CA ASP A 41 0.72 -13.75 8.84
C ASP A 41 2.11 -14.36 9.07
N ARG A 42 3.13 -13.51 9.16
CA ARG A 42 4.50 -13.93 9.44
C ARG A 42 5.37 -12.81 10.00
N VAL A 43 6.52 -13.20 10.52
CA VAL A 43 7.65 -12.28 10.75
C VAL A 43 8.53 -12.34 9.52
N LEU A 44 8.92 -11.19 8.96
CA LEU A 44 9.80 -11.18 7.77
C LEU A 44 11.10 -11.95 8.06
N HIS A 45 11.50 -12.83 7.13
CA HIS A 45 12.71 -13.64 7.29
C HIS A 45 13.96 -12.76 7.29
N SER A 46 13.99 -11.78 6.39
CA SER A 46 15.04 -10.75 6.32
C SER A 46 14.97 -9.78 7.52
N SER A 47 16.12 -9.25 7.93
CA SER A 47 16.21 -8.21 8.99
C SER A 47 15.86 -6.82 8.47
N VAL A 48 14.79 -6.72 7.70
CA VAL A 48 14.25 -5.47 7.14
C VAL A 48 12.95 -5.10 7.85
N ARG A 49 12.51 -3.85 7.69
CA ARG A 49 11.28 -3.31 8.28
C ARG A 49 10.53 -2.54 7.21
N TYR A 50 9.20 -2.52 7.31
CA TYR A 50 8.37 -1.75 6.39
C TYR A 50 8.73 -0.26 6.50
N PRO A 51 9.01 0.42 5.38
CA PRO A 51 9.47 1.81 5.39
C PRO A 51 8.35 2.79 5.77
N PHE A 52 7.10 2.47 5.41
CA PHE A 52 5.91 3.28 5.62
C PHE A 52 4.77 2.43 6.18
N ASP A 53 3.71 3.11 6.65
CA ASP A 53 2.47 2.45 7.01
C ASP A 53 1.90 1.79 5.75
N TYR A 54 1.62 0.50 5.85
CA TYR A 54 1.26 -0.35 4.74
C TYR A 54 -0.07 -1.05 5.00
N GLY A 55 -0.86 -1.21 3.96
CA GLY A 55 -2.06 -2.03 3.98
C GLY A 55 -2.72 -2.00 2.62
N PHE A 56 -4.04 -1.91 2.61
CA PHE A 56 -4.80 -2.03 1.37
C PHE A 56 -5.98 -1.06 1.30
N ILE A 57 -6.49 -0.86 0.08
CA ILE A 57 -7.70 -0.10 -0.20
C ILE A 57 -8.91 -1.03 -0.15
N PRO A 58 -9.85 -0.86 0.80
CA PRO A 58 -11.00 -1.76 0.95
C PRO A 58 -11.88 -1.81 -0.30
N ASN A 59 -12.52 -2.95 -0.53
CA ASN A 59 -13.47 -3.16 -1.64
C ASN A 59 -12.84 -2.92 -3.02
N THR A 60 -11.62 -3.43 -3.19
CA THR A 60 -10.88 -3.51 -4.45
C THR A 60 -10.38 -4.96 -4.65
N LEU A 61 -10.08 -5.33 -5.88
CA LEU A 61 -9.51 -6.63 -6.24
C LEU A 61 -8.41 -6.44 -7.29
N ALA A 62 -7.18 -6.77 -6.95
CA ALA A 62 -6.01 -6.71 -7.82
C ALA A 62 -5.81 -8.05 -8.58
N GLU A 63 -4.83 -8.07 -9.49
CA GLU A 63 -4.57 -9.23 -10.36
C GLU A 63 -4.05 -10.46 -9.62
N ASP A 64 -3.46 -10.27 -8.44
CA ASP A 64 -2.98 -11.33 -7.55
C ASP A 64 -4.11 -11.98 -6.72
N GLY A 65 -5.34 -11.45 -6.83
CA GLY A 65 -6.51 -11.90 -6.08
C GLY A 65 -6.68 -11.26 -4.69
N SER A 66 -5.79 -10.33 -4.32
CA SER A 66 -5.85 -9.59 -3.06
C SER A 66 -6.48 -8.20 -3.26
N PRO A 67 -6.87 -7.50 -2.19
CA PRO A 67 -7.16 -6.07 -2.29
C PRO A 67 -5.95 -5.26 -2.77
N LEU A 68 -6.19 -4.11 -3.41
CA LEU A 68 -5.14 -3.26 -3.94
C LEU A 68 -4.27 -2.68 -2.82
N ASP A 69 -2.98 -3.00 -2.88
CA ASP A 69 -1.97 -2.58 -1.91
C ASP A 69 -1.64 -1.10 -1.99
N ALA A 70 -1.43 -0.50 -0.83
CA ALA A 70 -1.05 0.89 -0.70
C ALA A 70 -0.23 1.17 0.56
N MET A 71 0.54 2.25 0.52
CA MET A 71 1.36 2.72 1.64
C MET A 71 1.22 4.23 1.83
N VAL A 72 1.40 4.71 3.07
CA VAL A 72 1.26 6.12 3.44
C VAL A 72 2.52 6.63 4.12
N ILE A 73 3.07 7.73 3.60
CA ILE A 73 4.20 8.43 4.22
C ILE A 73 3.72 9.11 5.50
N MET A 74 3.94 8.46 6.64
CA MET A 74 3.62 8.98 7.96
C MET A 74 4.89 9.43 8.69
N GLU A 75 4.82 10.56 9.40
CA GLU A 75 5.93 10.98 10.27
C GLU A 75 5.99 10.15 11.56
N GLU A 76 4.83 9.84 12.13
CA GLU A 76 4.66 8.93 13.26
C GLU A 76 3.86 7.71 12.76
N PRO A 77 4.39 6.48 12.92
CA PRO A 77 3.65 5.28 12.53
C PRO A 77 2.30 5.22 13.23
N THR A 78 1.26 4.77 12.53
CA THR A 78 -0.05 4.57 13.14
C THR A 78 -0.12 3.23 13.88
N PHE A 79 -1.16 2.44 13.65
CA PHE A 79 -1.37 1.13 14.26
C PHE A 79 -2.14 0.21 13.31
N ALA A 80 -1.96 -1.09 13.46
CA ALA A 80 -2.69 -2.09 12.66
C ALA A 80 -4.21 -1.96 12.93
N GLY A 81 -5.00 -1.81 11.86
CA GLY A 81 -6.42 -1.53 11.89
C GLY A 81 -6.78 -0.04 11.84
N CYS A 82 -5.80 0.86 11.73
CA CYS A 82 -6.06 2.29 11.53
C CYS A 82 -6.62 2.54 10.11
N LEU A 83 -7.68 3.34 10.00
CA LEU A 83 -8.20 3.82 8.73
C LEU A 83 -7.59 5.19 8.41
N ILE A 84 -6.94 5.32 7.26
CA ILE A 84 -6.37 6.57 6.78
C ILE A 84 -7.11 7.01 5.52
N GLN A 85 -7.60 8.25 5.51
CA GLN A 85 -7.94 8.94 4.26
C GLN A 85 -6.65 9.52 3.68
N ALA A 86 -6.27 9.00 2.51
CA ALA A 86 -4.97 9.28 1.91
C ALA A 86 -5.13 9.82 0.49
N ARG A 87 -4.22 10.69 0.08
CA ARG A 87 -4.11 11.15 -1.30
C ARG A 87 -3.02 10.33 -2.00
N PRO A 88 -3.36 9.57 -3.04
CA PRO A 88 -2.36 8.91 -3.87
C PRO A 88 -1.48 9.92 -4.60
N ILE A 89 -0.19 9.63 -4.68
CA ILE A 89 0.80 10.45 -5.37
C ILE A 89 1.57 9.69 -6.45
N GLY A 90 1.47 8.36 -6.48
CA GLY A 90 1.99 7.51 -7.56
C GLY A 90 1.90 6.03 -7.24
N VAL A 91 2.55 5.21 -8.07
CA VAL A 91 2.53 3.75 -8.00
C VAL A 91 3.95 3.20 -8.14
N LEU A 92 4.34 2.29 -7.24
CA LEU A 92 5.49 1.42 -7.45
C LEU A 92 5.06 0.30 -8.41
N ASP A 93 5.66 0.29 -9.60
CA ASP A 93 5.47 -0.76 -10.59
C ASP A 93 6.24 -2.01 -10.13
N MET A 94 5.50 -3.05 -9.74
CA MET A 94 6.05 -4.25 -9.14
C MET A 94 5.32 -5.48 -9.68
N HIS A 95 6.09 -6.54 -9.93
CA HIS A 95 5.58 -7.86 -10.24
C HIS A 95 6.09 -8.88 -9.22
N ASP A 96 5.19 -9.73 -8.72
CA ASP A 96 5.52 -10.84 -7.82
C ASP A 96 5.02 -12.15 -8.43
N MET A 97 5.92 -13.11 -8.62
CA MET A 97 5.62 -14.42 -9.23
C MET A 97 4.88 -14.35 -10.57
N GLY A 98 5.14 -13.31 -11.38
CA GLY A 98 4.53 -13.10 -12.69
C GLY A 98 3.16 -12.40 -12.68
N HIS A 99 2.63 -12.06 -11.50
CA HIS A 99 1.42 -11.25 -11.35
C HIS A 99 1.80 -9.78 -11.13
N TYR A 100 1.00 -8.86 -11.68
CA TYR A 100 1.15 -7.45 -11.37
C TYR A 100 0.72 -7.18 -9.93
N ASP A 101 1.62 -6.59 -9.14
CA ASP A 101 1.46 -6.30 -7.70
C ASP A 101 1.85 -4.85 -7.42
N GLY A 102 1.27 -3.93 -8.21
CA GLY A 102 1.54 -2.50 -8.11
C GLY A 102 1.07 -1.91 -6.78
N LYS A 103 1.90 -1.07 -6.16
CA LYS A 103 1.62 -0.53 -4.82
C LYS A 103 1.45 0.97 -4.87
N ILE A 104 0.31 1.48 -4.40
CA ILE A 104 0.06 2.92 -4.40
C ILE A 104 0.84 3.59 -3.26
N LEU A 105 1.57 4.67 -3.56
CA LEU A 105 2.14 5.55 -2.54
C LEU A 105 1.22 6.74 -2.30
N CYS A 106 0.94 7.02 -1.03
CA CYS A 106 0.05 8.09 -0.61
C CYS A 106 0.69 9.01 0.42
N VAL A 107 0.06 10.17 0.62
CA VAL A 107 0.24 11.06 1.77
C VAL A 107 -1.07 11.18 2.56
N PRO A 108 -1.05 11.36 3.88
CA PRO A 108 -2.26 11.44 4.68
C PRO A 108 -2.95 12.80 4.51
N VAL A 109 -4.28 12.81 4.41
CA VAL A 109 -5.06 14.08 4.37
C VAL A 109 -5.01 14.81 5.71
N ALA A 110 -4.88 14.06 6.81
CA ALA A 110 -4.87 14.58 8.17
C ALA A 110 -3.58 15.37 8.52
N ASP A 111 -2.51 15.25 7.73
CA ASP A 111 -1.27 16.00 7.95
C ASP A 111 -1.19 17.24 7.03
N PRO A 112 -1.44 18.45 7.55
CA PRO A 112 -1.39 19.68 6.75
C PRO A 112 0.01 19.99 6.20
N ARG A 113 1.08 19.42 6.78
CA ARG A 113 2.46 19.62 6.28
C ARG A 113 2.67 18.97 4.92
N GLN A 114 1.92 17.91 4.63
CA GLN A 114 1.97 17.18 3.35
C GLN A 114 0.90 17.65 2.36
N ALA A 115 0.10 18.66 2.71
CA ALA A 115 -1.05 19.10 1.92
C ALA A 115 -0.72 19.47 0.46
N LYS A 116 0.51 19.94 0.20
CA LYS A 116 1.00 20.36 -1.13
C LYS A 116 1.65 19.23 -1.94
N ILE A 117 1.72 18.02 -1.41
CA ILE A 117 2.28 16.86 -2.12
C ILE A 117 1.16 16.22 -2.95
N HIS A 118 1.39 16.15 -4.26
CA HIS A 118 0.45 15.63 -5.26
C HIS A 118 1.11 14.69 -6.28
N SER A 119 2.43 14.61 -6.29
CA SER A 119 3.23 13.82 -7.24
C SER A 119 4.42 13.18 -6.54
N ILE A 120 4.84 12.01 -7.02
CA ILE A 120 6.06 11.34 -6.53
C ILE A 120 7.30 12.21 -6.73
N HIS A 121 7.30 13.13 -7.70
CA HIS A 121 8.44 14.00 -7.98
C HIS A 121 8.71 15.03 -6.87
N GLN A 122 7.79 15.15 -5.92
CA GLN A 122 7.94 15.97 -4.72
C GLN A 122 8.54 15.18 -3.54
N ILE A 123 8.76 13.88 -3.69
CA ILE A 123 9.43 13.02 -2.73
C ILE A 123 10.92 12.91 -3.10
N ALA A 124 11.79 12.82 -2.10
CA ALA A 124 13.21 12.66 -2.34
C ALA A 124 13.47 11.36 -3.12
N PRO A 125 14.25 11.38 -4.23
CA PRO A 125 14.50 10.17 -5.02
C PRO A 125 15.09 9.00 -4.22
N ASN A 126 15.99 9.29 -3.26
CA ASN A 126 16.57 8.25 -2.41
C ASN A 126 15.52 7.59 -1.50
N GLN A 127 14.53 8.35 -1.02
CA GLN A 127 13.44 7.80 -0.21
C GLN A 127 12.54 6.87 -1.05
N LEU A 128 12.32 7.19 -2.33
CA LEU A 128 11.62 6.31 -3.25
C LEU A 128 12.43 5.04 -3.58
N GLU A 129 13.76 5.16 -3.71
CA GLU A 129 14.62 3.99 -3.94
C GLU A 129 14.70 3.08 -2.70
N ASP A 130 14.75 3.63 -1.48
CA ASP A 130 14.75 2.84 -0.25
C ASP A 130 13.51 1.93 -0.17
N VAL A 131 12.36 2.44 -0.60
CA VAL A 131 11.10 1.68 -0.67
C VAL A 131 11.16 0.62 -1.79
N ALA A 132 11.67 0.97 -2.96
CA ALA A 132 11.84 0.04 -4.07
C ALA A 132 12.79 -1.12 -3.69
N GLU A 133 13.90 -0.82 -3.03
CA GLU A 133 14.88 -1.81 -2.55
C GLU A 133 14.30 -2.71 -1.45
N PHE A 134 13.46 -2.16 -0.56
CA PHE A 134 12.72 -2.97 0.40
C PHE A 134 11.88 -4.03 -0.33
N PHE A 135 11.04 -3.65 -1.29
CA PHE A 135 10.19 -4.60 -2.02
C PHE A 135 10.99 -5.56 -2.91
N ARG A 136 12.15 -5.13 -3.42
CA ARG A 136 13.09 -5.96 -4.18
C ARG A 136 13.72 -7.08 -3.35
N THR A 137 13.87 -6.89 -2.04
CA THR A 137 14.70 -7.79 -1.21
C THR A 137 14.00 -8.45 -0.03
N TYR A 138 12.84 -7.95 0.42
CA TYR A 138 12.21 -8.42 1.66
C TYR A 138 11.86 -9.92 1.67
N LYS A 139 11.63 -10.53 0.50
CA LYS A 139 11.33 -11.95 0.32
C LYS A 139 12.53 -12.81 -0.11
N ASN A 140 13.74 -12.27 -0.19
CA ASN A 140 14.92 -13.03 -0.67
C ASN A 140 15.22 -14.27 0.18
N LEU A 141 15.11 -14.15 1.52
CA LEU A 141 15.28 -15.29 2.44
C LEU A 141 14.07 -16.25 2.49
N GLU A 142 13.00 -15.93 1.76
CA GLU A 142 11.89 -16.84 1.46
C GLU A 142 12.11 -17.58 0.13
N GLY A 143 13.22 -17.32 -0.58
CA GLY A 143 13.53 -17.90 -1.88
C GLY A 143 12.67 -17.36 -3.02
N ARG A 144 12.01 -16.20 -2.82
CA ARG A 144 11.18 -15.55 -3.84
C ARG A 144 11.88 -14.31 -4.38
N VAL A 145 11.63 -14.02 -5.65
CA VAL A 145 12.17 -12.86 -6.36
C VAL A 145 11.00 -11.98 -6.80
N THR A 146 11.14 -10.68 -6.57
CA THR A 146 10.21 -9.65 -7.01
C THR A 146 10.89 -8.80 -8.06
N GLU A 147 10.14 -8.36 -9.07
CA GLU A 147 10.64 -7.49 -10.13
C GLU A 147 10.09 -6.07 -9.91
N ILE A 148 10.98 -5.07 -9.96
CA ILE A 148 10.62 -3.66 -9.77
C ILE A 148 10.80 -2.93 -11.10
N GLY A 149 9.69 -2.45 -11.68
CA GLY A 149 9.66 -1.63 -12.89
C GLY A 149 9.94 -0.13 -12.63
N GLY A 150 9.95 0.28 -11.36
CA GLY A 150 10.24 1.64 -10.93
C GLY A 150 8.98 2.39 -10.49
N TRP A 151 9.07 3.72 -10.42
CA TRP A 151 7.98 4.57 -9.96
C TRP A 151 7.24 5.23 -11.11
N ARG A 152 5.92 5.21 -11.06
CA ARG A 152 5.02 5.94 -11.95
C ARG A 152 4.30 7.04 -11.17
N ASP A 153 4.10 8.20 -11.77
CA ASP A 153 3.50 9.34 -11.11
C ASP A 153 1.96 9.21 -10.98
N SER A 154 1.33 10.18 -10.32
CA SER A 154 -0.07 10.19 -9.89
C SER A 154 -1.10 9.82 -10.97
N GLU A 155 -0.81 10.09 -12.24
CA GLU A 155 -1.67 9.73 -13.38
C GLU A 155 -1.87 8.23 -13.53
N ALA A 156 -0.93 7.42 -13.05
CA ALA A 156 -1.01 5.96 -13.12
C ALA A 156 -1.95 5.36 -12.05
N VAL A 157 -2.37 6.15 -11.05
CA VAL A 157 -3.19 5.66 -9.94
C VAL A 157 -4.63 5.43 -10.36
N GLN A 158 -5.28 6.43 -10.98
CA GLN A 158 -6.71 6.37 -11.28
C GLN A 158 -7.10 5.18 -12.16
N PRO A 159 -6.36 4.86 -13.26
CA PRO A 159 -6.66 3.69 -14.07
C PRO A 159 -6.56 2.37 -13.27
N LEU A 160 -5.51 2.23 -12.44
CA LEU A 160 -5.29 1.05 -11.61
C LEU A 160 -6.41 0.90 -10.57
N LEU A 161 -6.70 1.97 -9.82
CA LEU A 161 -7.75 1.97 -8.81
C LEU A 161 -9.12 1.60 -9.41
N GLN A 162 -9.48 2.21 -10.55
CA GLN A 162 -10.76 1.96 -11.20
C GLN A 162 -10.88 0.50 -11.68
N ALA A 163 -9.82 -0.05 -12.27
CA ALA A 163 -9.79 -1.45 -12.67
C ALA A 163 -10.01 -2.39 -11.48
N CYS A 164 -9.37 -2.11 -10.34
CA CYS A 164 -9.53 -2.93 -9.14
C CYS A 164 -10.90 -2.79 -8.46
N ILE A 165 -11.51 -1.60 -8.50
CA ILE A 165 -12.88 -1.39 -8.01
C ILE A 165 -13.87 -2.19 -8.85
N GLU A 166 -13.75 -2.12 -10.18
CA GLU A 166 -14.62 -2.86 -11.09
C GLU A 166 -14.47 -4.38 -10.93
N ALA A 167 -13.25 -4.88 -10.75
CA ALA A 167 -12.98 -6.30 -10.52
C ALA A 167 -13.61 -6.82 -9.22
N ALA A 168 -13.64 -6.02 -8.16
CA ALA A 168 -14.24 -6.41 -6.87
C ALA A 168 -15.78 -6.55 -6.91
N HIS A 169 -16.43 -5.98 -7.93
CA HIS A 169 -17.88 -5.98 -8.09
C HIS A 169 -18.38 -7.06 -9.06
N ARG A 170 -17.48 -7.83 -9.69
CA ARG A 170 -17.80 -8.96 -10.58
C ARG A 170 -17.96 -10.25 -9.79
#